data_AF-A0A934MNV9-F1
#
_entry.id   AF-A0A934MNV9-F1
#
_cell.length_a   1.000
_cell.length_b   1.000
_cell.length_c   1.000
_cell.angle_alpha   90.00
_cell.angle_beta   90.00
_cell.angle_gamma   90.00
#
_symmetry.space_group_name_H-M   'P 1'
#
loop_
_entity.id
_entity.type
_entity.pdbx_description
1 polymer ?
#
loop_
_entity_poly.entity_id
_entity_poly.type
_entity_poly.pdbx_seq_one_letter_code
_entity_poly.pdbx_strand_id
1 'polypeptide(L)'
;MFDFVQLVRNENMKIYRRTRTWIMFGMLLVLTLAISIAAYAFPDGNLPSMWMAFQINTMLGVNLITIFAVIIAAETVAGEFSTGTIKLLLIRPWTRSKILLSKYISLVLFAFLFVLLLLVWNFVLNWLLFGSDTEARMGVDQLPALNFFLQYHGYEFISMIMVVTLSFLVSTVFRSGSFAIGLSIFLLFGGQLLTGILSLMDYPWVKYVLFLNLRLSDYLSGGNMFGRGEHDLTLGFSLSVLAVYYVIFILITWYIFKKRDVAT
;
A
#
# COMPACT_ATOMS: atom_id res chain seq x y z
N MET A 1 20.82 5.19 20.53
CA MET A 1 19.45 5.24 19.98
C MET A 1 19.31 6.34 18.92
N PHE A 2 19.87 7.53 19.15
CA PHE A 2 19.89 8.66 18.18
C PHE A 2 20.49 8.31 16.81
N ASP A 3 21.49 7.43 16.76
CA ASP A 3 22.15 7.11 15.49
C ASP A 3 21.25 6.32 14.51
N PHE A 4 20.36 5.45 15.02
CA PHE A 4 19.47 4.66 14.16
C PHE A 4 18.38 5.52 13.53
N VAL A 5 17.86 6.50 14.27
CA VAL A 5 16.92 7.49 13.75
C VAL A 5 17.55 8.31 12.64
N GLN A 6 18.84 8.67 12.75
CA GLN A 6 19.57 9.32 11.67
C GLN A 6 19.68 8.44 10.42
N LEU A 7 19.85 7.13 10.58
CA LEU A 7 19.87 6.19 9.46
C LEU A 7 18.52 6.13 8.74
N VAL A 8 17.41 6.04 9.49
CA VAL A 8 16.05 6.13 8.94
C VAL A 8 15.83 7.48 8.25
N ARG A 9 16.27 8.58 8.88
CA ARG A 9 16.21 9.93 8.27
C ARG A 9 16.95 9.99 6.95
N ASN A 10 18.13 9.35 6.86
CA ASN A 10 18.91 9.30 5.63
C ASN A 10 18.20 8.54 4.52
N GLU A 11 17.59 7.40 4.82
CA GLU A 11 16.80 6.64 3.84
C GLU A 11 15.53 7.40 3.42
N ASN A 12 14.82 8.05 4.35
CA ASN A 12 13.71 8.96 4.01
C ASN A 12 14.17 10.10 3.11
N MET A 13 15.28 10.78 3.43
CA MET A 13 15.83 11.85 2.58
C MET A 13 16.11 11.36 1.16
N LYS A 14 16.60 10.12 0.98
CA LYS A 14 16.79 9.55 -0.37
C LYS A 14 15.47 9.40 -1.13
N ILE A 15 14.39 9.01 -0.44
CA ILE A 15 13.06 8.90 -1.06
C ILE A 15 12.55 10.28 -1.49
N TYR A 16 12.50 11.24 -0.56
CA TYR A 16 11.92 12.56 -0.82
C TYR A 16 12.78 13.50 -1.66
N ARG A 17 14.09 13.27 -1.80
CA ARG A 17 14.93 14.08 -2.70
C ARG A 17 14.80 13.69 -4.18
N ARG A 18 14.18 12.55 -4.50
CA ARG A 18 13.97 12.14 -5.88
C ARG A 18 12.79 12.91 -6.46
N THR A 19 12.99 13.57 -7.61
CA THR A 19 11.95 14.35 -8.31
C THR A 19 10.68 13.53 -8.56
N ARG A 20 10.83 12.25 -8.89
CA ARG A 20 9.70 11.34 -9.13
C ARG A 20 8.74 11.24 -7.94
N THR A 21 9.21 11.34 -6.69
CA THR A 21 8.34 11.24 -5.51
C THR A 21 7.43 12.47 -5.39
N TRP A 22 7.95 13.65 -5.77
CA TRP A 22 7.13 14.87 -5.85
C TRP A 22 6.19 14.86 -7.04
N ILE A 23 6.61 14.29 -8.18
CA ILE A 23 5.73 14.06 -9.33
C ILE A 23 4.58 13.13 -8.94
N MET A 24 4.86 12.03 -8.24
CA MET A 24 3.85 11.10 -7.71
C MET A 24 2.84 11.81 -6.81
N PHE A 25 3.31 12.64 -5.88
CA PHE A 25 2.45 13.41 -5.00
C PHE A 25 1.61 14.44 -5.76
N GLY A 26 2.22 15.24 -6.63
CA GLY A 26 1.51 16.22 -7.46
C GLY A 26 0.46 15.57 -8.36
N MET A 27 0.80 14.45 -8.99
CA MET A 27 -0.12 13.68 -9.83
C MET A 27 -1.33 13.19 -9.02
N LEU A 28 -1.11 12.71 -7.78
CA LEU A 28 -2.19 12.27 -6.90
C LEU A 28 -3.14 13.41 -6.52
N LEU A 29 -2.61 14.59 -6.17
CA LEU A 29 -3.42 15.76 -5.85
C LEU A 29 -4.22 16.25 -7.07
N VAL A 30 -3.56 16.34 -8.23
CA VAL A 30 -4.19 16.80 -9.47
C VAL A 30 -5.27 15.84 -9.92
N LEU A 31 -5.04 14.53 -9.85
CA LEU A 31 -6.01 13.52 -10.27
C LEU A 31 -7.25 13.52 -9.38
N THR A 32 -7.08 13.57 -8.06
CA THR A 32 -8.22 13.64 -7.12
C THR A 32 -9.00 14.95 -7.24
N LEU A 33 -8.30 16.06 -7.49
CA LEU A 33 -8.92 17.34 -7.83
C LEU A 33 -9.73 17.24 -9.13
N ALA A 34 -9.15 16.69 -10.19
CA ALA A 34 -9.80 16.56 -11.50
C ALA A 34 -11.07 15.72 -11.42
N ILE A 35 -11.04 14.60 -10.70
CA ILE A 35 -12.20 13.73 -10.49
C ILE A 35 -13.32 14.48 -9.77
N SER A 36 -12.98 15.22 -8.72
CA SER A 36 -13.98 15.94 -7.92
C SER A 36 -14.57 17.13 -8.67
N ILE A 37 -13.75 17.85 -9.44
CA ILE A 37 -14.23 18.92 -10.33
C ILE A 37 -15.14 18.32 -11.40
N ALA A 38 -14.77 17.19 -12.00
CA ALA A 38 -15.61 16.52 -12.99
C ALA A 38 -16.96 16.10 -12.40
N ALA A 39 -16.95 15.52 -11.19
CA ALA A 39 -18.16 15.15 -10.46
C ALA A 39 -19.05 16.35 -10.09
N TYR A 40 -18.45 17.52 -9.84
CA TYR A 40 -19.16 18.77 -9.59
C TYR A 40 -19.70 19.43 -10.87
N ALA A 41 -18.93 19.39 -11.96
CA ALA A 41 -19.27 20.05 -13.22
C ALA A 41 -20.25 19.25 -14.11
N PHE A 42 -20.22 17.92 -14.02
CA PHE A 42 -21.06 17.00 -14.80
C PHE A 42 -21.82 16.04 -13.88
N PRO A 43 -22.73 16.54 -13.02
CA PRO A 43 -23.55 15.68 -12.18
C PRO A 43 -24.51 14.86 -13.05
N ASP A 44 -24.54 13.54 -12.85
CA ASP A 44 -25.53 12.66 -13.47
C ASP A 44 -26.83 12.70 -12.65
N GLY A 45 -27.67 13.69 -12.94
CA GLY A 45 -28.87 14.01 -12.17
C GLY A 45 -28.58 14.98 -11.03
N ASN A 46 -28.39 14.46 -9.82
CA ASN A 46 -28.13 15.29 -8.64
C ASN A 46 -26.63 15.43 -8.38
N LEU A 47 -26.24 16.54 -7.73
CA LEU A 47 -24.89 16.69 -7.21
C LEU A 47 -24.56 15.53 -6.26
N PRO A 48 -23.42 14.84 -6.45
CA PRO A 48 -23.05 13.74 -5.58
C PRO A 48 -22.81 14.25 -4.16
N SER A 49 -23.11 13.41 -3.17
CA SER A 49 -22.79 13.74 -1.78
C SER A 49 -21.27 13.82 -1.59
N MET A 50 -20.85 14.65 -0.62
CA MET A 50 -19.44 14.79 -0.23
C MET A 50 -18.76 13.43 -0.07
N TRP A 51 -19.42 12.51 0.60
CA TRP A 51 -18.86 11.20 0.92
C TRP A 51 -18.82 10.24 -0.27
N MET A 52 -19.74 10.36 -1.22
CA MET A 52 -19.67 9.59 -2.47
C MET A 52 -18.46 10.02 -3.29
N ALA A 53 -18.24 11.33 -3.45
CA ALA A 53 -17.06 11.86 -4.11
C ALA A 53 -15.77 11.50 -3.34
N PHE A 54 -15.80 11.55 -2.01
CA PHE A 54 -14.71 11.11 -1.15
C PHE A 54 -14.37 9.62 -1.37
N GLN A 55 -15.38 8.75 -1.48
CA GLN A 55 -15.19 7.31 -1.72
C GLN A 55 -14.48 7.04 -3.04
N ILE A 56 -14.92 7.67 -4.13
CA ILE A 56 -14.33 7.50 -5.46
C ILE A 56 -12.86 7.92 -5.45
N ASN A 57 -12.57 9.10 -4.90
CA ASN A 57 -11.21 9.61 -4.76
C ASN A 57 -10.33 8.71 -3.88
N THR A 58 -10.91 8.17 -2.81
CA THR A 58 -10.20 7.29 -1.88
C THR A 58 -9.83 5.96 -2.54
N MET A 59 -10.78 5.33 -3.24
CA MET A 59 -10.54 4.07 -3.97
C MET A 59 -9.40 4.22 -4.98
N LEU A 60 -9.40 5.29 -5.78
CA LEU A 60 -8.36 5.52 -6.79
C LEU A 60 -7.03 5.98 -6.16
N GLY A 61 -7.10 6.89 -5.19
CA GLY A 61 -5.93 7.46 -4.52
C GLY A 61 -5.12 6.42 -3.77
N VAL A 62 -5.77 5.54 -3.00
CA VAL A 62 -5.09 4.46 -2.26
C VAL A 62 -4.41 3.47 -3.20
N ASN A 63 -5.07 3.10 -4.32
CA ASN A 63 -4.48 2.23 -5.33
C ASN A 63 -3.21 2.84 -5.95
N LEU A 64 -3.24 4.14 -6.28
CA LEU A 64 -2.06 4.85 -6.79
C LEU A 64 -0.93 4.91 -5.77
N ILE A 65 -1.22 5.23 -4.50
CA ILE A 65 -0.21 5.22 -3.43
C ILE A 65 0.40 3.83 -3.30
N THR A 66 -0.42 2.78 -3.34
CA THR A 66 0.04 1.39 -3.25
C THR A 66 1.02 1.07 -4.38
N ILE A 67 0.69 1.41 -5.63
CA ILE A 67 1.59 1.24 -6.78
C ILE A 67 2.90 1.99 -6.57
N PHE A 68 2.85 3.24 -6.11
CA PHE A 68 4.06 4.04 -5.86
C PHE A 68 4.92 3.46 -4.74
N ALA A 69 4.29 3.05 -3.63
CA ALA A 69 4.98 2.41 -2.52
C ALA A 69 5.63 1.09 -2.95
N VAL A 70 4.96 0.30 -3.80
CA VAL A 70 5.48 -0.93 -4.40
C VAL A 70 6.69 -0.66 -5.29
N ILE A 71 6.62 0.33 -6.18
CA ILE A 71 7.75 0.69 -7.05
C ILE A 71 8.97 1.10 -6.21
N ILE A 72 8.75 1.95 -5.20
CA ILE A 72 9.84 2.40 -4.32
C ILE A 72 10.39 1.21 -3.54
N ALA A 73 9.54 0.35 -2.96
CA ALA A 73 9.96 -0.83 -2.22
C ALA A 73 10.78 -1.81 -3.07
N ALA A 74 10.32 -2.09 -4.29
CA ALA A 74 10.98 -2.97 -5.24
C ALA A 74 12.36 -2.45 -5.68
N GLU A 75 12.56 -1.13 -5.75
CA GLU A 75 13.84 -0.54 -6.13
C GLU A 75 14.80 -0.31 -4.94
N THR A 76 14.28 -0.23 -3.71
CA THR A 76 15.05 0.24 -2.55
C THR A 76 16.30 -0.59 -2.24
N VAL A 77 16.24 -1.91 -2.49
CA VAL A 77 17.40 -2.81 -2.34
C VAL A 77 17.97 -3.16 -3.72
N ALA A 78 17.15 -3.68 -4.64
CA ALA A 78 17.60 -4.09 -5.97
C ALA A 78 18.29 -2.98 -6.78
N GLY A 79 17.84 -1.72 -6.63
CA GLY A 79 18.44 -0.56 -7.30
C GLY A 79 19.85 -0.22 -6.81
N GLU A 80 20.16 -0.50 -5.55
CA GLU A 80 21.52 -0.29 -5.00
C GLU A 80 22.49 -1.38 -5.48
N PHE A 81 21.99 -2.58 -5.75
CA PHE A 81 22.75 -3.62 -6.42
C PHE A 81 22.99 -3.29 -7.89
N SER A 82 21.98 -2.82 -8.62
CA SER A 82 22.15 -2.48 -10.04
C SER A 82 23.09 -1.30 -10.28
N THR A 83 23.15 -0.34 -9.34
CA THR A 83 24.04 0.83 -9.43
C THR A 83 25.43 0.60 -8.80
N GLY A 84 25.67 -0.54 -8.16
CA GLY A 84 26.91 -0.83 -7.42
C GLY A 84 27.11 -0.01 -6.13
N THR A 85 26.18 0.91 -5.82
CA THR A 85 26.25 1.78 -4.62
C THR A 85 26.13 1.02 -3.30
N ILE A 86 25.70 -0.24 -3.36
CA ILE A 86 25.62 -1.08 -2.16
C ILE A 86 26.99 -1.31 -1.50
N LYS A 87 28.10 -1.29 -2.26
CA LYS A 87 29.46 -1.40 -1.70
C LYS A 87 29.78 -0.19 -0.81
N LEU A 88 29.32 1.00 -1.19
CA LEU A 88 29.50 2.24 -0.40
C LEU A 88 28.71 2.22 0.92
N LEU A 89 27.57 1.52 0.95
CA LEU A 89 26.79 1.37 2.18
C LEU A 89 27.45 0.48 3.21
N LEU A 90 28.24 -0.50 2.77
CA LEU A 90 28.90 -1.47 3.64
C LEU A 90 30.22 -1.00 4.24
N ILE A 91 30.77 0.13 3.75
CA ILE A 91 31.96 0.76 4.34
C ILE A 91 31.59 1.56 5.61
N ARG A 92 30.31 1.93 5.78
CA ARG A 92 29.83 2.63 6.97
C ARG A 92 29.77 1.69 8.18
N PRO A 93 29.93 2.16 9.43
CA PRO A 93 29.97 1.34 10.65
C PRO A 93 28.57 0.82 11.09
N TRP A 94 27.72 0.44 10.13
CA TRP A 94 26.36 -0.02 10.35
C TRP A 94 26.23 -1.50 9.97
N THR A 95 25.67 -2.30 10.86
CA THR A 95 25.37 -3.71 10.58
C THR A 95 24.34 -3.82 9.44
N ARG A 96 24.52 -4.80 8.55
CA ARG A 96 23.61 -5.08 7.41
C ARG A 96 22.12 -5.10 7.82
N SER A 97 21.79 -5.72 8.94
CA SER A 97 20.41 -5.79 9.45
C SER A 97 19.82 -4.42 9.82
N LYS A 98 20.62 -3.50 10.38
CA LYS A 98 20.17 -2.14 10.69
C LYS A 98 19.89 -1.34 9.41
N ILE A 99 20.68 -1.52 8.37
CA ILE A 99 20.47 -0.89 7.05
C ILE A 99 19.17 -1.40 6.41
N LEU A 100 18.96 -2.72 6.43
CA LEU A 100 17.73 -3.31 5.88
C LEU A 100 16.50 -2.85 6.66
N LEU A 101 16.58 -2.83 7.99
CA LEU A 101 15.49 -2.36 8.85
C LEU A 101 15.19 -0.87 8.62
N SER A 102 16.20 -0.01 8.48
CA SER A 102 15.97 1.42 8.24
C SER A 102 15.29 1.67 6.90
N LYS A 103 15.62 0.88 5.87
CA LYS A 103 14.94 0.91 4.57
C LYS A 103 13.48 0.52 4.70
N TYR A 104 13.20 -0.60 5.37
CA TYR A 104 11.84 -1.06 5.58
C TYR A 104 10.99 -0.05 6.36
N ILE A 105 11.51 0.49 7.47
CA ILE A 105 10.82 1.53 8.25
C ILE A 105 10.56 2.78 7.41
N SER A 106 11.52 3.19 6.58
CA SER A 106 11.34 4.35 5.68
C SER A 106 10.23 4.13 4.66
N LEU A 107 10.05 2.90 4.15
CA LEU A 107 8.93 2.53 3.28
C LEU A 107 7.59 2.60 4.00
N VAL A 108 7.51 2.09 5.24
CA VAL A 108 6.28 2.15 6.05
C VAL A 108 5.92 3.60 6.39
N LEU A 109 6.89 4.43 6.77
CA LEU A 109 6.70 5.86 7.02
C LEU A 109 6.25 6.61 5.76
N PHE A 110 6.85 6.30 4.61
CA PHE A 110 6.45 6.84 3.32
C PHE A 110 4.97 6.51 3.01
N ALA A 111 4.60 5.24 3.14
CA ALA A 111 3.24 4.77 2.89
C ALA A 111 2.23 5.42 3.85
N PHE A 112 2.57 5.51 5.14
CA PHE A 112 1.73 6.15 6.15
C PHE A 112 1.51 7.63 5.86
N LEU A 113 2.59 8.36 5.56
CA LEU A 113 2.51 9.79 5.26
C LEU A 113 1.62 10.04 4.03
N PHE A 114 1.78 9.26 2.96
CA PHE A 114 1.01 9.46 1.73
C PHE A 114 -0.48 9.16 1.92
N VAL A 115 -0.83 8.13 2.70
CA VAL A 115 -2.24 7.86 3.05
C VAL A 115 -2.83 8.98 3.91
N LEU A 116 -2.07 9.49 4.89
CA LEU A 116 -2.52 10.61 5.71
C LEU A 116 -2.73 11.88 4.87
N LEU A 117 -1.80 12.19 3.98
CA LEU A 117 -1.92 13.34 3.08
C LEU A 117 -3.12 13.20 2.14
N LEU A 118 -3.37 12.01 1.58
CA LEU A 118 -4.55 11.74 0.76
C LEU A 118 -5.84 11.94 1.57
N LEU A 119 -5.91 11.43 2.80
CA LEU A 119 -7.07 11.58 3.67
C LEU A 119 -7.38 13.06 3.93
N VAL A 120 -6.37 13.84 4.34
CA VAL A 120 -6.54 15.28 4.62
C VAL A 120 -6.92 16.03 3.35
N TRP A 121 -6.25 15.76 2.23
CA TRP A 121 -6.52 16.39 0.94
C TRP A 121 -7.94 16.10 0.47
N ASN A 122 -8.35 14.84 0.43
CA ASN A 122 -9.69 14.44 0.01
C ASN A 122 -10.76 15.02 0.93
N PHE A 123 -10.53 15.07 2.24
CA PHE A 123 -11.49 15.62 3.18
C PHE A 123 -11.71 17.11 2.92
N VAL A 124 -10.63 17.89 2.87
CA VAL A 124 -10.69 19.34 2.61
C VAL A 124 -11.34 19.61 1.25
N LEU A 125 -10.92 18.89 0.22
CA LEU A 125 -11.36 19.12 -1.14
C LEU A 125 -12.84 18.81 -1.35
N ASN A 126 -13.32 17.66 -0.88
CA ASN A 126 -14.71 17.28 -1.05
C ASN A 126 -15.64 18.11 -0.15
N TRP A 127 -15.17 18.52 1.03
CA TRP A 127 -15.89 19.44 1.89
C TRP A 127 -16.09 20.81 1.23
N LEU A 128 -15.06 21.34 0.56
CA LEU A 128 -15.13 22.62 -0.15
C LEU A 128 -16.07 22.60 -1.36
N LEU A 129 -16.11 21.49 -2.11
CA LEU A 129 -16.90 21.40 -3.35
C LEU A 129 -18.35 20.97 -3.11
N PHE A 130 -18.59 20.04 -2.20
CA PHE A 130 -19.90 19.39 -2.01
C PHE A 130 -20.55 19.76 -0.66
N GLY A 131 -19.88 20.53 0.19
CA GLY A 131 -20.35 20.89 1.52
C GLY A 131 -20.18 19.77 2.56
N SER A 132 -20.69 19.98 3.77
CA SER A 132 -20.65 18.98 4.84
C SER A 132 -21.93 18.17 4.90
N ASP A 133 -21.80 16.84 4.96
CA ASP A 133 -22.91 15.92 5.20
C ASP A 133 -22.66 15.15 6.50
N THR A 134 -23.02 15.74 7.64
CA THR A 134 -22.67 15.16 8.96
C THR A 134 -23.58 14.01 9.40
N GLU A 135 -24.74 13.84 8.76
CA GLU A 135 -25.71 12.80 9.08
C GLU A 135 -25.51 11.53 8.23
N ALA A 136 -24.63 11.58 7.22
CA ALA A 136 -24.31 10.44 6.38
C ALA A 136 -23.86 9.21 7.18
N ARG A 137 -24.48 8.08 6.86
CA ARG A 137 -24.14 6.76 7.41
C ARG A 137 -23.74 5.81 6.29
N MET A 138 -22.74 4.98 6.55
CA MET A 138 -22.11 4.12 5.56
C MET A 138 -21.83 2.72 6.08
N GLY A 139 -21.66 1.78 5.14
CA GLY A 139 -21.39 0.38 5.42
C GLY A 139 -22.61 -0.37 5.95
N VAL A 140 -22.42 -1.66 6.21
CA VAL A 140 -23.49 -2.55 6.71
C VAL A 140 -23.94 -2.12 8.11
N ASP A 141 -23.00 -1.72 8.96
CA ASP A 141 -23.27 -1.32 10.34
C ASP A 141 -23.82 0.13 10.46
N GLN A 142 -24.07 0.81 9.33
CA GLN A 142 -24.54 2.20 9.28
C GLN A 142 -23.73 3.13 10.19
N LEU A 143 -22.40 3.02 10.11
CA LEU A 143 -21.48 3.85 10.88
C LEU A 143 -21.54 5.30 10.38
N PRO A 144 -21.31 6.30 11.25
CA PRO A 144 -21.06 7.67 10.80
C PRO A 144 -19.97 7.66 9.72
N ALA A 145 -20.18 8.38 8.62
CA ALA A 145 -19.31 8.30 7.44
C ALA A 145 -17.82 8.56 7.76
N LEU A 146 -17.52 9.49 8.67
CA LEU A 146 -16.14 9.73 9.12
C LEU A 146 -15.50 8.48 9.74
N ASN A 147 -16.22 7.77 10.61
CA ASN A 147 -15.73 6.56 11.26
C ASN A 147 -15.55 5.43 10.24
N PHE A 148 -16.47 5.32 9.29
CA PHE A 148 -16.38 4.36 8.19
C PHE A 148 -15.08 4.59 7.38
N PHE A 149 -14.79 5.83 6.96
CA PHE A 149 -13.59 6.11 6.17
C PHE A 149 -12.28 5.98 6.96
N LEU A 150 -12.28 6.29 8.26
CA LEU A 150 -11.12 6.03 9.12
C LEU A 150 -10.82 4.52 9.21
N GLN A 151 -11.85 3.68 9.38
CA GLN A 151 -11.69 2.23 9.37
C GLN A 151 -11.26 1.72 7.98
N TYR A 152 -11.86 2.25 6.91
CA TYR A 152 -11.52 1.92 5.54
C TYR A 152 -10.03 2.17 5.26
N HIS A 153 -9.53 3.37 5.58
CA HIS A 153 -8.12 3.69 5.42
C HIS A 153 -7.20 2.83 6.29
N GLY A 154 -7.63 2.45 7.49
CA GLY A 154 -6.89 1.51 8.34
C GLY A 154 -6.74 0.13 7.71
N TYR A 155 -7.82 -0.41 7.15
CA TYR A 155 -7.81 -1.70 6.44
C TYR A 155 -6.97 -1.67 5.18
N GLU A 156 -7.15 -0.63 4.35
CA GLU A 156 -6.32 -0.43 3.15
C GLU A 156 -4.84 -0.26 3.50
N PHE A 157 -4.52 0.41 4.61
CA PHE A 157 -3.14 0.58 5.06
C PHE A 157 -2.48 -0.75 5.44
N ILE A 158 -3.21 -1.63 6.14
CA ILE A 158 -2.73 -2.99 6.47
C ILE A 158 -2.46 -3.78 5.17
N SER A 159 -3.42 -3.75 4.24
CA SER A 159 -3.29 -4.42 2.95
C SER A 159 -2.12 -3.88 2.12
N MET A 160 -1.93 -2.57 2.10
CA MET A 160 -0.80 -1.93 1.42
C MET A 160 0.53 -2.32 2.06
N ILE A 161 0.64 -2.38 3.40
CA ILE A 161 1.85 -2.86 4.08
C ILE A 161 2.20 -4.28 3.63
N MET A 162 1.21 -5.16 3.48
CA MET A 162 1.43 -6.53 3.03
C MET A 162 2.04 -6.58 1.63
N VAL A 163 1.48 -5.82 0.69
CA VAL A 163 1.98 -5.79 -0.70
C VAL A 163 3.34 -5.09 -0.81
N VAL A 164 3.55 -4.02 -0.03
CA VAL A 164 4.87 -3.35 0.09
C VAL A 164 5.92 -4.29 0.65
N THR A 165 5.56 -5.11 1.65
CA THR A 165 6.46 -6.09 2.26
C THR A 165 6.82 -7.21 1.28
N LEU A 166 5.85 -7.70 0.50
CA LEU A 166 6.12 -8.64 -0.59
C LEU A 166 7.05 -8.03 -1.65
N SER A 167 6.83 -6.77 -2.03
CA SER A 167 7.67 -6.06 -3.00
C SER A 167 9.08 -5.81 -2.48
N PHE A 168 9.22 -5.56 -1.18
CA PHE A 168 10.51 -5.45 -0.50
C PHE A 168 11.26 -6.79 -0.47
N LEU A 169 10.56 -7.89 -0.20
CA LEU A 169 11.12 -9.24 -0.33
C LEU A 169 11.63 -9.46 -1.77
N VAL A 170 10.82 -9.16 -2.78
CA VAL A 170 11.21 -9.24 -4.20
C VAL A 170 12.46 -8.38 -4.45
N SER A 171 12.51 -7.15 -3.95
CA SER A 171 13.70 -6.27 -4.04
C SER A 171 14.98 -6.92 -3.51
N THR A 172 14.87 -7.72 -2.45
CA THR A 172 16.02 -8.39 -1.82
C THR A 172 16.40 -9.71 -2.49
N VAL A 173 15.49 -10.32 -3.25
CA VAL A 173 15.76 -11.52 -4.04
C VAL A 173 16.53 -11.15 -5.30
N PHE A 174 16.11 -10.09 -6.00
CA PHE A 174 16.69 -9.70 -7.28
C PHE A 174 17.87 -8.73 -7.16
N ARG A 175 18.69 -8.63 -8.22
CA ARG A 175 19.84 -7.71 -8.34
C ARG A 175 19.59 -6.56 -9.32
N SER A 176 18.52 -6.65 -10.12
CA SER A 176 18.11 -5.63 -11.08
C SER A 176 16.87 -4.91 -10.56
N GLY A 177 16.98 -3.59 -10.39
CA GLY A 177 15.86 -2.74 -9.97
C GLY A 177 14.66 -2.84 -10.92
N SER A 178 14.91 -2.80 -12.24
CA SER A 178 13.84 -2.86 -13.25
C SER A 178 13.09 -4.19 -13.21
N PHE A 179 13.80 -5.31 -13.03
CA PHE A 179 13.16 -6.63 -12.92
C PHE A 179 12.33 -6.74 -11.63
N ALA A 180 12.87 -6.26 -10.50
CA ALA A 180 12.15 -6.26 -9.24
C ALA A 180 10.86 -5.41 -9.30
N ILE A 181 10.92 -4.24 -9.95
CA ILE A 181 9.74 -3.39 -10.18
C ILE A 181 8.71 -4.14 -11.04
N GLY A 182 9.13 -4.68 -12.18
CA GLY A 182 8.23 -5.39 -13.10
C GLY A 182 7.52 -6.56 -12.43
N LEU A 183 8.26 -7.40 -11.70
CA LEU A 183 7.67 -8.54 -10.99
C LEU A 183 6.73 -8.09 -9.86
N SER A 184 7.07 -7.04 -9.10
CA SER A 184 6.22 -6.57 -7.99
C SER A 184 4.90 -5.99 -8.50
N ILE A 185 4.94 -5.25 -9.61
CA ILE A 185 3.73 -4.75 -10.28
C ILE A 185 2.90 -5.91 -10.84
N PHE A 186 3.56 -6.89 -11.48
CA PHE A 186 2.88 -8.09 -11.97
C PHE A 186 2.18 -8.85 -10.84
N LEU A 187 2.82 -8.99 -9.67
CA LEU A 187 2.21 -9.64 -8.51
C LEU A 187 1.05 -8.83 -7.92
N LEU A 188 1.12 -7.49 -7.94
CA LEU A 188 0.02 -6.63 -7.47
C LEU A 188 -1.23 -6.83 -8.32
N PHE A 189 -1.13 -6.69 -9.64
CA PHE A 189 -2.29 -6.82 -10.54
C PHE A 189 -2.67 -8.28 -10.78
N GLY A 190 -1.67 -9.15 -11.00
CA GLY A 190 -1.86 -10.59 -11.15
C GLY A 190 -2.49 -11.21 -9.91
N GLY A 191 -2.14 -10.72 -8.71
CA GLY A 191 -2.79 -11.12 -7.47
C GLY A 191 -4.28 -10.84 -7.45
N GLN A 192 -4.72 -9.66 -7.93
CA GLN A 192 -6.14 -9.33 -8.04
C GLN A 192 -6.88 -10.24 -9.03
N LEU A 193 -6.26 -10.51 -10.19
CA LEU A 193 -6.80 -11.44 -11.19
C LEU A 193 -6.91 -12.86 -10.65
N LEU A 194 -5.86 -13.35 -9.98
CA LEU A 194 -5.84 -14.65 -9.33
C LEU A 194 -6.93 -14.74 -8.26
N THR A 195 -7.13 -13.71 -7.43
CA THR A 195 -8.22 -13.68 -6.46
C THR A 195 -9.58 -13.86 -7.13
N GLY A 196 -9.84 -13.17 -8.26
CA GLY A 196 -11.11 -13.29 -8.99
C GLY A 196 -11.35 -14.66 -9.61
N ILE A 197 -10.29 -15.36 -10.05
CA ILE A 197 -10.40 -16.73 -10.58
C ILE A 197 -10.55 -17.75 -9.45
N LEU A 198 -9.69 -17.65 -8.43
CA LEU A 198 -9.67 -18.58 -7.30
C LEU A 198 -10.93 -18.49 -6.46
N SER A 199 -11.58 -17.31 -6.37
CA SER A 199 -12.86 -17.16 -5.69
C SER A 199 -14.00 -17.95 -6.32
N LEU A 200 -13.84 -18.43 -7.56
CA LEU A 200 -14.82 -19.31 -8.24
C LEU A 200 -14.55 -20.80 -7.98
N MET A 201 -13.46 -21.11 -7.28
CA MET A 201 -13.04 -22.48 -7.03
C MET A 201 -13.42 -22.90 -5.60
N ASP A 202 -14.17 -24.00 -5.48
CA ASP A 202 -14.56 -24.58 -4.20
C ASP A 202 -13.48 -25.56 -3.68
N TYR A 203 -12.32 -25.02 -3.29
CA TYR A 203 -11.26 -25.82 -2.66
C TYR A 203 -10.83 -25.26 -1.29
N PRO A 204 -10.61 -26.12 -0.27
CA PRO A 204 -10.30 -25.68 1.10
C PRO A 204 -8.98 -24.90 1.28
N TRP A 205 -8.04 -25.01 0.33
CA TRP A 205 -6.74 -24.32 0.41
C TRP A 205 -6.80 -22.88 -0.11
N VAL A 206 -7.81 -22.55 -0.92
CA VAL A 206 -7.96 -21.25 -1.59
C VAL A 206 -8.06 -20.11 -0.57
N LYS A 207 -8.76 -20.34 0.55
CA LYS A 207 -8.89 -19.37 1.65
C LYS A 207 -7.56 -18.90 2.27
N TYR A 208 -6.49 -19.69 2.15
CA TYR A 208 -5.17 -19.34 2.67
C TYR A 208 -4.32 -18.56 1.68
N VAL A 209 -4.74 -18.40 0.42
CA VAL A 209 -3.98 -17.63 -0.55
C VAL A 209 -3.93 -16.16 -0.13
N LEU A 210 -2.73 -15.58 -0.11
CA LEU A 210 -2.47 -14.21 0.33
C LEU A 210 -3.47 -13.22 -0.27
N PHE A 211 -3.63 -13.25 -1.60
CA PHE A 211 -4.40 -12.25 -2.34
C PHE A 211 -5.90 -12.26 -2.04
N LEU A 212 -6.47 -13.37 -1.57
CA LEU A 212 -7.87 -13.42 -1.12
C LEU A 212 -8.09 -12.64 0.19
N ASN A 213 -7.06 -12.57 1.02
CA ASN A 213 -7.10 -11.95 2.34
C ASN A 213 -6.68 -10.48 2.33
N LEU A 214 -6.17 -9.95 1.21
CA LEU A 214 -5.72 -8.55 1.08
C LEU A 214 -6.87 -7.53 1.04
N ARG A 215 -8.12 -7.93 0.82
CA ARG A 215 -9.22 -6.97 0.68
C ARG A 215 -10.00 -6.79 1.98
N LEU A 216 -9.35 -6.18 2.96
CA LEU A 216 -9.91 -6.02 4.31
C LEU A 216 -11.04 -4.97 4.33
N SER A 217 -10.99 -3.97 3.46
CA SER A 217 -12.01 -2.90 3.36
C SER A 217 -13.40 -3.42 2.97
N ASP A 218 -13.48 -4.49 2.16
CA ASP A 218 -14.75 -5.10 1.77
C ASP A 218 -15.58 -5.60 2.96
N TYR A 219 -14.96 -5.90 4.11
CA TYR A 219 -15.70 -6.32 5.31
C TYR A 219 -16.62 -5.20 5.84
N LEU A 220 -16.31 -3.93 5.56
CA LEU A 220 -17.15 -2.79 5.96
C LEU A 220 -18.43 -2.68 5.11
N SER A 221 -18.40 -3.20 3.89
CA SER A 221 -19.50 -3.14 2.92
C SER A 221 -20.23 -4.48 2.74
N GLY A 222 -20.03 -5.44 3.66
CA GLY A 222 -20.74 -6.72 3.69
C GLY A 222 -20.03 -7.87 3.00
N GLY A 223 -18.73 -7.74 2.71
CA GLY A 223 -17.82 -8.84 2.37
C GLY A 223 -18.03 -9.50 1.00
N ASN A 224 -19.11 -9.18 0.28
CA ASN A 224 -19.63 -10.04 -0.79
C ASN A 224 -19.27 -9.64 -2.23
N MET A 225 -18.44 -8.62 -2.45
CA MET A 225 -18.17 -8.18 -3.83
C MET A 225 -17.45 -9.23 -4.71
N PHE A 226 -16.77 -10.23 -4.13
CA PHE A 226 -15.91 -11.18 -4.87
C PHE A 226 -16.02 -12.63 -4.38
N GLY A 227 -17.23 -13.14 -4.15
CA GLY A 227 -17.43 -14.58 -3.91
C GLY A 227 -16.89 -15.09 -2.57
N ARG A 228 -16.73 -14.23 -1.56
CA ARG A 228 -16.34 -14.66 -0.20
C ARG A 228 -17.38 -15.53 0.50
N GLY A 229 -18.61 -15.50 0.02
CA GLY A 229 -19.74 -16.22 0.63
C GLY A 229 -19.58 -17.74 0.65
N GLU A 230 -18.70 -18.31 -0.17
CA GLU A 230 -18.48 -19.77 -0.21
C GLU A 230 -17.40 -20.25 0.78
N HIS A 231 -16.48 -19.37 1.22
CA HIS A 231 -15.28 -19.76 1.98
C HIS A 231 -15.27 -19.35 3.46
N ASP A 232 -16.40 -18.88 4.02
CA ASP A 232 -16.54 -18.42 5.42
C ASP A 232 -15.35 -17.56 5.90
N LEU A 233 -14.92 -16.63 5.06
CA LEU A 233 -13.82 -15.73 5.37
C LEU A 233 -14.29 -14.69 6.39
N THR A 234 -13.77 -14.77 7.62
CA THR A 234 -13.98 -13.75 8.65
C THR A 234 -12.82 -12.76 8.66
N LEU A 235 -13.08 -11.53 9.13
CA LEU A 235 -12.05 -10.51 9.27
C LEU A 235 -10.88 -10.98 10.14
N GLY A 236 -11.17 -11.64 11.26
CA GLY A 236 -10.15 -12.19 12.16
C GLY A 236 -9.29 -13.27 11.48
N PHE A 237 -9.92 -14.14 10.69
CA PHE A 237 -9.21 -15.14 9.90
C PHE A 237 -8.26 -14.47 8.89
N SER A 238 -8.76 -13.51 8.09
CA SER A 238 -7.92 -12.81 7.11
C SER A 238 -6.74 -12.09 7.76
N LEU A 239 -6.95 -11.39 8.87
CA LEU A 239 -5.86 -10.75 9.62
C LEU A 239 -4.82 -11.76 10.12
N SER A 240 -5.26 -12.92 10.61
CA SER A 240 -4.34 -13.98 11.06
C SER A 240 -3.47 -14.52 9.92
N VAL A 241 -4.07 -14.77 8.75
CA VAL A 241 -3.36 -15.24 7.56
C VAL A 241 -2.35 -14.19 7.10
N LEU A 242 -2.75 -12.92 7.01
CA LEU A 242 -1.85 -11.83 6.64
C LEU A 242 -0.68 -11.69 7.64
N ALA A 243 -0.94 -11.82 8.94
CA ALA A 243 0.12 -11.77 9.96
C ALA A 243 1.15 -12.90 9.78
N VAL A 244 0.71 -14.12 9.45
CA VAL A 244 1.60 -15.25 9.16
C VAL A 244 2.46 -14.95 7.92
N TYR A 245 1.85 -14.51 6.82
CA TYR A 245 2.60 -14.11 5.62
C TYR A 245 3.58 -12.98 5.88
N TYR A 246 3.19 -11.98 6.68
CA TYR A 246 4.04 -10.86 7.04
C TYR A 246 5.32 -11.34 7.72
N VAL A 247 5.19 -12.18 8.74
CA VAL A 247 6.32 -12.76 9.47
C VAL A 247 7.20 -13.58 8.53
N ILE A 248 6.61 -14.42 7.68
CA ILE A 248 7.34 -15.22 6.69
C ILE A 248 8.15 -14.32 5.74
N PHE A 249 7.53 -13.30 5.16
CA PHE A 249 8.20 -12.40 4.21
C PHE A 249 9.35 -11.64 4.86
N ILE A 250 9.17 -11.14 6.09
CA ILE A 250 10.23 -10.47 6.84
C ILE A 250 11.37 -11.45 7.16
N LEU A 251 11.09 -12.65 7.65
CA LEU A 251 12.14 -13.64 7.97
C LEU A 251 12.95 -14.03 6.73
N ILE A 252 12.29 -14.30 5.60
CA ILE A 252 12.96 -14.65 4.34
C ILE A 252 13.81 -13.47 3.86
N THR A 253 13.26 -12.25 3.89
CA THR A 253 13.97 -11.02 3.49
C THR A 253 15.29 -10.87 4.27
N TRP A 254 15.24 -11.00 5.60
CA TRP A 254 16.42 -10.88 6.45
C TRP A 254 17.43 -12.00 6.23
N TYR A 255 16.95 -13.23 6.06
CA TYR A 255 17.80 -14.38 5.80
C TYR A 255 18.56 -14.23 4.49
N ILE A 256 17.88 -13.89 3.40
CA ILE A 256 18.49 -13.70 2.08
C ILE A 256 19.50 -12.56 2.15
N PHE A 257 19.12 -11.40 2.70
CA PHE A 257 20.02 -10.25 2.74
C PHE A 257 21.29 -10.49 3.59
N LYS A 258 21.20 -11.30 4.66
CA LYS A 258 22.37 -11.64 5.48
C LYS A 258 23.33 -12.59 4.76
N LYS A 259 22.80 -13.61 4.07
CA LYS A 259 23.61 -14.62 3.37
C LYS A 259 24.16 -14.14 2.02
N ARG A 260 23.61 -13.07 1.45
CA ARG A 260 24.01 -12.59 0.13
C ARG A 260 25.37 -11.93 0.18
N ASP A 261 26.28 -12.39 -0.68
CA ASP A 261 27.55 -11.71 -0.93
C ASP A 261 27.32 -10.43 -1.72
N VAL A 262 27.90 -9.36 -1.21
CA VAL A 262 27.74 -7.99 -1.72
C VAL A 262 29.06 -7.45 -2.30
N ALA A 263 30.12 -8.26 -2.22
CA ALA A 263 31.49 -7.88 -2.56
C ALA A 263 31.93 -8.26 -3.99
N THR A 264 31.09 -8.94 -4.78
CA THR A 264 31.38 -9.19 -6.21
C THR A 264 31.13 -7.93 -7.03
#